data_AF-A0AA49J8H7-F1
#
_entry.id   AF-A0AA49J8H7-F1
#
_cell.length_a   1.000
_cell.length_b   1.000
_cell.length_c   1.000
_cell.angle_alpha   90.00
_cell.angle_beta   90.00
_cell.angle_gamma   90.00
#
_symmetry.space_group_name_H-M   'P 1'
#
loop_
_entity.id
_entity.type
_entity.pdbx_description
1 polymer ?
#
loop_
_entity_poly.entity_id
_entity_poly.type
_entity_poly.pdbx_seq_one_letter_code
_entity_poly.pdbx_strand_id
1 'polypeptide(L)'
;MIIAIISGLILIVIITIILFKNRPLKGILISVSLIVILTAGGLYFLKYFISSFAPPKVTISKNDIVTNREFNNGVTIEKINVDSIGDEGYPIKYTTIHTVSCNIRNPSNKPPNPPSKIEFYEPGNYSWDEDTIKVKHIHKGFSRQSESSSDKLWWLNKYGKYPICPLKFESEQWYFFSIGDRRVTGIFFYIDKKGIEHQYFLESGVSPI
;
A
#
# COMPACT_ATOMS: atom_id res chain seq x y z
N MET A 1 -14.86 -14.43 -23.11
CA MET A 1 -14.37 -13.02 -23.15
C MET A 1 -14.05 -12.57 -24.58
N ILE A 2 -13.23 -13.32 -25.33
CA ILE A 2 -12.86 -12.98 -26.72
C ILE A 2 -14.08 -12.85 -27.65
N ILE A 3 -15.05 -13.78 -27.57
CA ILE A 3 -16.26 -13.75 -28.40
C ILE A 3 -17.12 -12.49 -28.14
N ALA A 4 -17.21 -12.04 -26.89
CA ALA A 4 -17.97 -10.85 -26.51
C ALA A 4 -17.32 -9.55 -27.02
N ILE A 5 -15.99 -9.50 -27.06
CA ILE A 5 -15.23 -8.38 -27.61
C ILE A 5 -15.41 -8.32 -29.13
N ILE A 6 -15.36 -9.47 -29.81
CA ILE A 6 -15.55 -9.57 -31.26
C ILE A 6 -16.97 -9.18 -31.66
N SER A 7 -18.00 -9.67 -30.95
CA SER A 7 -19.40 -9.31 -31.23
C SER A 7 -19.66 -7.82 -31.00
N GLY A 8 -19.04 -7.22 -29.98
CA GLY A 8 -19.13 -5.78 -29.70
C GLY A 8 -18.51 -4.93 -30.82
N LEU A 9 -17.33 -5.31 -31.31
CA LEU A 9 -16.66 -4.62 -32.42
C LEU A 9 -17.47 -4.70 -33.73
N ILE A 10 -18.03 -5.87 -34.05
CA ILE A 10 -18.88 -6.04 -35.24
C ILE A 10 -20.12 -5.15 -35.16
N LEU A 11 -20.77 -5.08 -33.99
CA LEU A 11 -21.95 -4.23 -33.80
C LEU A 11 -21.61 -2.74 -33.95
N ILE A 12 -20.47 -2.29 -33.41
CA ILE A 12 -19.99 -0.91 -33.57
C ILE A 12 -19.73 -0.58 -35.05
N VAL A 13 -19.15 -1.51 -35.81
CA VAL A 13 -18.91 -1.36 -37.25
C VAL A 13 -20.22 -1.27 -38.03
N ILE A 14 -21.20 -2.13 -37.73
CA ILE A 14 -22.51 -2.10 -38.40
C ILE A 14 -23.25 -0.79 -38.08
N ILE A 15 -23.26 -0.35 -36.82
CA ILE A 15 -23.89 0.90 -36.40
C ILE A 15 -23.22 2.11 -37.07
N THR A 16 -21.89 2.13 -37.17
CA THR A 16 -21.18 3.21 -37.87
C THR A 16 -21.49 3.21 -39.36
N ILE A 17 -21.50 2.06 -40.04
CA ILE A 17 -21.89 1.98 -41.46
C ILE A 17 -23.32 2.52 -41.69
N ILE A 18 -24.28 2.13 -40.84
CA ILE A 18 -25.68 2.59 -40.93
C ILE A 18 -25.79 4.10 -40.67
N LEU A 19 -25.10 4.62 -39.67
CA LEU A 19 -25.13 6.04 -39.31
C LEU A 19 -24.44 6.95 -40.34
N PHE A 20 -23.47 6.43 -41.10
CA PHE A 20 -22.66 7.21 -42.05
C PHE A 20 -23.04 7.06 -43.51
N LYS A 21 -23.92 6.13 -43.87
CA LYS A 21 -24.30 5.82 -45.27
C LYS A 21 -24.76 7.04 -46.09
N ASN A 22 -25.40 8.04 -45.47
CA ASN A 22 -25.99 9.20 -46.16
C ASN A 22 -25.54 10.57 -45.58
N ARG A 23 -24.41 10.66 -44.88
CA ARG A 23 -23.94 11.94 -44.29
C ARG A 23 -22.85 12.61 -45.13
N PRO A 24 -22.81 13.95 -45.22
CA PRO A 24 -21.72 14.66 -45.86
C PRO A 24 -20.40 14.35 -45.15
N LEU A 25 -19.28 14.28 -45.89
CA LEU A 25 -17.94 13.91 -45.39
C LEU A 25 -17.54 14.66 -44.11
N LYS A 26 -17.88 15.95 -44.01
CA LYS A 26 -17.65 16.78 -42.81
C LYS A 26 -18.40 16.25 -41.57
N GLY A 27 -19.64 15.78 -41.74
CA GLY A 27 -20.44 15.19 -40.68
C GLY A 27 -19.93 13.80 -40.25
N ILE A 28 -19.32 13.05 -41.16
CA ILE A 28 -18.65 11.77 -40.86
C ILE A 28 -17.41 12.04 -39.99
N LEU A 29 -16.55 12.97 -40.41
CA LEU A 29 -15.34 13.38 -39.67
C LEU A 29 -15.65 13.83 -38.23
N ILE A 30 -16.66 14.70 -38.05
CA ILE A 30 -17.06 15.18 -36.72
C ILE A 30 -17.51 14.03 -35.83
N SER A 31 -18.31 13.12 -36.37
CA SER A 31 -18.88 12.01 -35.60
C SER A 31 -17.83 10.95 -35.25
N VAL A 32 -16.89 10.66 -36.16
CA VAL A 32 -15.75 9.77 -35.87
C VAL A 32 -14.87 10.37 -34.79
N SER A 33 -14.53 11.67 -34.89
CA SER A 33 -13.78 12.38 -33.84
C SER A 33 -14.49 12.31 -32.48
N LEU A 34 -15.81 12.49 -32.44
CA LEU A 34 -16.60 12.37 -31.21
C LEU A 34 -16.51 10.96 -30.61
N ILE A 35 -16.63 9.91 -31.44
CA ILE A 35 -16.52 8.51 -30.97
C ILE A 35 -15.11 8.24 -30.43
N VAL A 36 -14.06 8.73 -31.09
CA VAL A 36 -12.67 8.59 -30.61
C VAL A 36 -12.48 9.27 -29.26
N ILE A 37 -13.01 10.49 -29.09
CA ILE A 37 -12.92 11.21 -27.80
C ILE A 37 -13.69 10.48 -26.69
N LEU A 38 -14.92 10.02 -26.98
CA LEU A 38 -15.74 9.29 -26.00
C LEU A 38 -15.10 7.96 -25.60
N THR A 39 -14.56 7.22 -26.56
CA THR A 39 -13.89 5.94 -26.29
C THR A 39 -12.59 6.14 -25.53
N ALA A 40 -11.74 7.10 -25.93
CA ALA A 40 -10.51 7.42 -25.21
C ALA A 40 -10.78 7.93 -23.79
N GLY A 41 -11.75 8.84 -23.62
CA GLY A 41 -12.17 9.36 -22.32
C GLY A 41 -12.77 8.27 -21.42
N GLY A 42 -13.62 7.41 -21.97
CA GLY A 42 -14.19 6.28 -21.25
C GLY A 42 -13.14 5.26 -20.79
N LEU A 43 -12.19 4.90 -21.66
CA LEU A 43 -11.08 4.01 -21.31
C LEU A 43 -10.17 4.62 -20.24
N TYR A 44 -9.88 5.93 -20.34
CA TYR A 44 -9.10 6.64 -19.34
C TYR A 44 -9.80 6.63 -17.97
N PHE A 45 -11.10 6.96 -17.94
CA PHE A 45 -11.89 6.97 -16.71
C PHE A 45 -11.98 5.57 -16.09
N LEU A 46 -12.21 4.53 -16.91
CA LEU A 46 -12.25 3.14 -16.44
C LEU A 46 -10.91 2.71 -15.84
N LYS A 47 -9.79 3.03 -16.50
CA LYS A 47 -8.45 2.75 -15.99
C LYS A 47 -8.21 3.45 -14.64
N TYR A 48 -8.57 4.74 -14.56
CA TYR A 48 -8.44 5.52 -13.33
C TYR A 48 -9.27 4.92 -12.20
N PHE A 49 -10.55 4.62 -12.47
CA PHE A 49 -11.46 4.00 -11.52
C PHE A 49 -10.92 2.67 -11.00
N ILE A 50 -10.53 1.74 -11.88
CA ILE A 50 -9.98 0.43 -11.48
C ILE A 50 -8.67 0.61 -10.67
N SER A 51 -7.80 1.54 -11.07
CA SER A 51 -6.54 1.79 -10.35
C SER A 51 -6.71 2.31 -8.92
N SER A 52 -7.86 2.93 -8.61
CA SER A 52 -8.18 3.39 -7.25
C SER A 52 -8.41 2.22 -6.28
N PHE A 53 -8.81 1.05 -6.81
CA PHE A 53 -9.03 -0.16 -6.02
C PHE A 53 -7.73 -0.92 -5.70
N ALA A 54 -6.68 -0.74 -6.51
CA ALA A 54 -5.39 -1.40 -6.28
C ALA A 54 -4.81 -1.00 -4.91
N PRO A 55 -4.01 -1.88 -4.25
CA PRO A 55 -3.24 -1.50 -3.07
C PRO A 55 -2.30 -0.32 -3.36
N PRO A 56 -1.95 0.50 -2.35
CA PRO A 56 -0.90 1.49 -2.50
C PRO A 56 0.43 0.81 -2.87
N LYS A 57 1.19 1.44 -3.76
CA LYS A 57 2.58 1.05 -4.00
C LYS A 57 3.42 1.67 -2.90
N VAL A 58 4.04 0.83 -2.09
CA VAL A 58 4.91 1.24 -1.00
C VAL A 58 6.32 0.74 -1.26
N THR A 59 7.30 1.62 -1.07
CA THR A 59 8.72 1.30 -1.16
C THR A 59 9.35 1.67 0.17
N ILE A 60 10.09 0.73 0.76
CA ILE A 60 10.84 0.93 1.99
C ILE A 60 12.32 0.88 1.64
N SER A 61 13.08 1.84 2.17
CA SER A 61 14.54 1.80 2.22
C SER A 61 15.02 1.86 3.66
N LYS A 62 16.33 1.76 3.90
CA LYS A 62 16.89 2.00 5.24
C LYS A 62 16.69 3.43 5.77
N ASN A 63 16.36 4.38 4.90
CA ASN A 63 16.29 5.81 5.21
C ASN A 63 14.87 6.35 5.27
N ASP A 64 13.96 5.78 4.48
CA ASP A 64 12.63 6.30 4.29
C ASP A 64 11.60 5.21 3.95
N ILE A 65 10.33 5.60 4.03
CA ILE A 65 9.22 4.88 3.43
C ILE A 65 8.42 5.84 2.55
N VAL A 66 8.16 5.42 1.32
CA VAL A 66 7.45 6.21 0.31
C VAL A 66 6.24 5.42 -0.18
N THR A 67 5.13 6.13 -0.40
CA THR A 67 3.95 5.58 -1.06
C THR A 67 3.48 6.47 -2.20
N ASN A 68 2.82 5.89 -3.19
CA ASN A 68 2.12 6.66 -4.23
C ASN A 68 0.77 7.24 -3.75
N ARG A 69 0.45 7.07 -2.46
CA ARG A 69 -0.70 7.64 -1.76
C ARG A 69 -0.22 8.42 -0.53
N GLU A 70 -1.10 8.77 0.39
CA GLU A 70 -0.75 9.46 1.64
C GLU A 70 -0.82 8.51 2.84
N PHE A 71 0.06 8.68 3.83
CA PHE A 71 0.06 7.89 5.08
C PHE A 71 -0.97 8.41 6.09
N ASN A 72 -2.25 8.18 5.83
CA ASN A 72 -3.35 8.69 6.68
C ASN A 72 -3.24 8.32 8.17
N ASN A 73 -2.74 7.12 8.47
CA ASN A 73 -2.69 6.54 9.81
C ASN A 73 -1.24 6.30 10.27
N GLY A 74 -0.27 7.00 9.67
CA GLY A 74 1.14 6.79 9.96
C GLY A 74 1.63 5.38 9.63
N VAL A 75 2.74 4.98 10.27
CA VAL A 75 3.43 3.72 10.00
C VAL A 75 3.94 3.14 11.32
N THR A 76 3.69 1.87 11.57
CA THR A 76 4.30 1.13 12.68
C THR A 76 5.40 0.23 12.14
N ILE A 77 6.57 0.26 12.77
CA ILE A 77 7.75 -0.54 12.43
C ILE A 77 8.07 -1.42 13.62
N GLU A 78 8.22 -2.70 13.37
CA GLU A 78 8.53 -3.69 14.38
C GLU A 78 9.85 -4.36 14.06
N LYS A 79 10.80 -4.36 15.00
CA LYS A 79 11.96 -5.27 14.96
C LYS A 79 11.48 -6.64 15.41
N ILE A 80 11.71 -7.65 14.58
CA ILE A 80 11.19 -9.01 14.83
C ILE A 80 12.32 -10.03 14.93
N ASN A 81 12.21 -10.95 15.87
CA ASN A 81 13.02 -12.15 15.89
C ASN A 81 12.29 -13.27 15.15
N VAL A 82 12.90 -13.83 14.10
CA VAL A 82 12.24 -14.81 13.24
C VAL A 82 12.35 -16.20 13.85
N ASP A 83 11.20 -16.84 14.07
CA ASP A 83 11.12 -18.22 14.55
C ASP A 83 11.04 -19.21 13.39
N SER A 84 10.38 -18.84 12.28
CA SER A 84 10.36 -19.63 11.05
C SER A 84 10.05 -18.79 9.80
N ILE A 85 10.66 -19.18 8.68
CA ILE A 85 10.44 -18.63 7.33
C ILE A 85 9.52 -19.57 6.55
N GLY A 86 8.59 -19.02 5.78
CA GLY A 86 7.70 -19.78 4.89
C GLY A 86 8.30 -20.01 3.51
N ASP A 87 7.59 -20.77 2.68
CA ASP A 87 8.04 -21.17 1.35
C ASP A 87 8.30 -19.99 0.39
N GLU A 88 7.62 -18.87 0.61
CA GLU A 88 7.76 -17.63 -0.17
C GLU A 88 8.96 -16.76 0.30
N GLY A 89 9.73 -17.23 1.27
CA GLY A 89 10.99 -16.60 1.71
C GLY A 89 10.84 -15.50 2.77
N TYR A 90 9.65 -15.29 3.33
CA TYR A 90 9.41 -14.34 4.42
C TYR A 90 8.97 -15.00 5.73
N PRO A 91 9.06 -14.29 6.88
CA PRO A 91 8.67 -14.81 8.19
C PRO A 91 7.19 -15.19 8.29
N ILE A 92 6.92 -16.41 8.75
CA ILE A 92 5.55 -16.89 9.03
C ILE A 92 5.28 -17.06 10.53
N LYS A 93 6.34 -17.19 11.34
CA LYS A 93 6.29 -17.12 12.80
C LYS A 93 7.44 -16.29 13.31
N TYR A 94 7.16 -15.36 14.20
CA TYR A 94 8.16 -14.45 14.74
C TYR A 94 7.69 -13.82 16.04
N THR A 95 8.66 -13.29 16.79
CA THR A 95 8.43 -12.51 18.00
C THR A 95 8.79 -11.05 17.74
N THR A 96 7.83 -10.14 17.84
CA THR A 96 8.11 -8.70 17.88
C THR A 96 8.82 -8.40 19.18
N ILE A 97 9.98 -7.75 19.12
CA ILE A 97 10.80 -7.43 20.30
C ILE A 97 10.89 -5.93 20.58
N HIS A 98 10.57 -5.12 19.57
CA HIS A 98 10.65 -3.67 19.65
C HIS A 98 9.73 -3.08 18.60
N THR A 99 8.98 -2.03 18.95
CA THR A 99 8.00 -1.39 18.08
C THR A 99 8.18 0.12 18.14
N VAL A 100 8.16 0.76 16.99
CA VAL A 100 8.10 2.22 16.87
C VAL A 100 6.91 2.58 15.99
N SER A 101 6.16 3.60 16.37
CA SER A 101 4.98 4.06 15.63
C SER A 101 5.12 5.53 15.27
N CYS A 102 5.05 5.82 13.99
CA CYS A 102 4.96 7.16 13.45
C CYS A 102 3.51 7.62 13.50
N ASN A 103 3.27 8.75 14.18
CA ASN A 103 1.97 9.41 14.27
C ASN A 103 2.04 10.71 13.48
N ILE A 104 1.12 10.90 12.53
CA ILE A 104 1.02 12.14 11.76
C ILE A 104 0.53 13.26 12.68
N ARG A 105 1.22 14.41 12.68
CA ARG A 105 0.83 15.56 13.50
C ARG A 105 -0.29 16.31 12.81
N ASN A 106 -1.44 16.37 13.46
CA ASN A 106 -2.58 17.14 12.96
C ASN A 106 -2.60 18.52 13.61
N PRO A 107 -2.46 19.61 12.83
CA PRO A 107 -2.68 20.95 13.37
C PRO A 107 -4.14 21.09 13.84
N SER A 108 -4.34 21.67 15.02
CA SER A 108 -5.67 21.98 15.53
C SER A 108 -6.44 22.82 14.51
N ASN A 109 -7.66 22.40 14.15
CA ASN A 109 -8.58 23.07 13.23
C ASN A 109 -8.28 22.97 11.72
N LYS A 110 -7.42 22.05 11.26
CA LYS A 110 -7.30 21.74 9.81
C LYS A 110 -7.36 20.24 9.56
N PRO A 111 -7.85 19.82 8.38
CA PRO A 111 -7.71 18.43 7.95
C PRO A 111 -6.23 18.01 8.00
N PRO A 112 -5.93 16.75 8.38
CA PRO A 112 -4.60 16.20 8.21
C PRO A 112 -4.13 16.39 6.77
N ASN A 113 -2.86 16.75 6.58
CA ASN A 113 -2.18 16.65 5.30
C ASN A 113 -1.08 15.58 5.44
N PRO A 114 -1.45 14.29 5.34
CA PRO A 114 -0.52 13.21 5.57
C PRO A 114 0.53 13.18 4.46
N PRO A 115 1.81 12.94 4.80
CA PRO A 115 2.85 12.91 3.79
C PRO A 115 2.77 11.62 2.97
N SER A 116 3.28 11.65 1.74
CA SER A 116 3.54 10.45 0.93
C SER A 116 4.92 9.85 1.19
N LYS A 117 5.78 10.56 1.93
CA LYS A 117 7.13 10.15 2.32
C LYS A 117 7.35 10.41 3.81
N ILE A 118 7.90 9.41 4.50
CA ILE A 118 8.35 9.55 5.90
C ILE A 118 9.84 9.23 5.92
N GLU A 119 10.65 10.22 6.25
CA GLU A 119 12.08 10.08 6.53
C GLU A 119 12.27 9.53 7.94
N PHE A 120 13.19 8.57 8.11
CA PHE A 120 13.50 7.98 9.40
C PHE A 120 14.53 8.80 10.20
N TYR A 121 15.47 9.44 9.50
CA TYR A 121 16.58 10.17 10.12
C TYR A 121 16.42 11.70 10.09
N GLU A 122 15.35 12.20 9.47
CA GLU A 122 15.04 13.62 9.41
C GLU A 122 13.69 13.91 10.08
N PRO A 123 13.58 15.05 10.79
CA PRO A 123 12.32 15.45 11.38
C PRO A 123 11.31 15.85 10.29
N GLY A 124 10.04 15.53 10.51
CA GLY A 124 8.95 15.89 9.62
C GLY A 124 7.68 16.34 10.36
N ASN A 125 6.57 16.42 9.64
CA ASN A 125 5.24 16.72 10.20
C ASN A 125 4.60 15.48 10.87
N TYR A 126 5.40 14.75 11.64
CA TYR A 126 5.03 13.55 12.37
C TYR A 126 5.86 13.41 13.64
N SER A 127 5.52 12.46 14.50
CA SER A 127 6.29 12.10 15.69
C SER A 127 6.32 10.60 15.88
N TRP A 128 7.44 10.12 16.38
CA TRP A 128 7.65 8.71 16.67
C TRP A 128 7.42 8.42 18.14
N ASP A 129 6.69 7.36 18.40
CA ASP A 129 6.56 6.78 19.73
C ASP A 129 7.26 5.43 19.74
N GLU A 130 7.89 5.08 20.85
CA GLU A 130 8.65 3.84 21.01
C GLU A 130 7.98 2.96 22.07
N ASP A 131 7.97 1.65 21.82
CA ASP A 131 7.46 0.64 22.75
C ASP A 131 8.32 -0.64 22.67
N THR A 132 8.59 -1.24 23.82
CA THR A 132 9.32 -2.50 23.92
C THR A 132 8.34 -3.60 24.32
N ILE A 133 7.65 -4.13 23.31
CA ILE A 133 6.72 -5.26 23.47
C ILE A 133 7.38 -6.55 23.01
N LYS A 134 7.04 -7.66 23.68
CA LYS A 134 7.42 -9.02 23.28
C LYS A 134 6.18 -9.82 22.90
N VAL A 135 5.75 -9.73 21.65
CA VAL A 135 4.53 -10.40 21.16
C VAL A 135 4.92 -11.52 20.20
N LYS A 136 4.37 -12.72 20.38
CA LYS A 136 4.51 -13.80 19.41
C LYS A 136 3.41 -13.75 18.36
N HIS A 137 3.81 -13.89 17.11
CA HIS A 137 2.93 -13.83 15.96
C HIS A 137 3.07 -15.02 15.04
N ILE A 138 1.93 -15.40 14.47
CA ILE A 138 1.83 -16.37 13.39
C ILE A 138 1.01 -15.79 12.26
N HIS A 139 1.51 -15.90 11.04
CA HIS A 139 0.73 -15.63 9.83
C HIS A 139 -0.10 -16.85 9.45
N LYS A 140 -1.39 -16.62 9.24
CA LYS A 140 -2.33 -17.59 8.68
C LYS A 140 -3.01 -16.95 7.48
N GLY A 141 -2.56 -17.33 6.28
CA GLY A 141 -2.96 -16.67 5.03
C GLY A 141 -2.61 -15.17 5.05
N PHE A 142 -3.59 -14.34 4.70
CA PHE A 142 -3.44 -12.87 4.66
C PHE A 142 -3.55 -12.20 6.03
N SER A 143 -3.68 -12.95 7.13
CA SER A 143 -3.88 -12.40 8.46
C SER A 143 -2.74 -12.76 9.42
N ARG A 144 -2.43 -11.84 10.31
CA ARG A 144 -1.51 -12.04 11.43
C ARG A 144 -2.32 -12.26 12.70
N GLN A 145 -1.96 -13.29 13.48
CA GLN A 145 -2.58 -13.60 14.77
C GLN A 145 -1.53 -13.54 15.88
N SER A 146 -1.90 -12.99 17.03
CA SER A 146 -1.11 -13.13 18.26
C SER A 146 -1.37 -14.53 18.83
N GLU A 147 -0.33 -15.26 19.20
CA GLU A 147 -0.49 -16.54 19.93
C GLU A 147 -0.91 -16.35 21.38
N SER A 148 -0.68 -15.17 21.95
CA SER A 148 -0.97 -14.89 23.36
C SER A 148 -2.23 -14.04 23.49
N SER A 149 -3.27 -14.61 24.10
CA SER A 149 -4.47 -13.88 24.54
C SER A 149 -4.28 -13.18 25.89
N SER A 150 -3.28 -13.61 26.66
CA SER A 150 -2.93 -13.12 28.01
C SER A 150 -2.02 -11.90 27.98
N ASP A 151 -1.24 -11.73 26.92
CA ASP A 151 -0.58 -10.47 26.66
C ASP A 151 -1.67 -9.52 26.11
N LYS A 152 -2.52 -8.93 26.97
CA LYS A 152 -3.43 -7.81 26.61
C LYS A 152 -3.26 -6.57 27.52
N LEU A 153 -2.45 -6.68 28.58
CA LEU A 153 -2.18 -5.68 29.62
C LEU A 153 -0.89 -4.80 29.48
N TRP A 154 -0.33 -4.59 28.29
CA TRP A 154 1.07 -4.13 28.09
C TRP A 154 1.18 -2.78 27.37
N TRP A 155 0.02 -2.15 27.10
CA TRP A 155 -0.19 -0.76 26.68
C TRP A 155 0.40 0.36 27.59
N LEU A 156 1.30 0.04 28.53
CA LEU A 156 1.80 1.00 29.54
C LEU A 156 3.25 1.46 29.34
N ASN A 157 4.02 0.89 28.41
CA ASN A 157 5.44 1.24 28.23
C ASN A 157 5.68 2.12 26.99
N LYS A 158 4.86 3.16 26.82
CA LYS A 158 5.08 4.15 25.77
C LYS A 158 6.26 5.06 26.17
N TYR A 159 7.40 4.87 25.53
CA TYR A 159 8.61 5.66 25.76
C TYR A 159 8.66 6.84 24.80
N GLY A 160 8.43 8.04 25.33
CA GLY A 160 8.78 9.30 24.68
C GLY A 160 8.02 9.64 23.38
N LYS A 161 8.18 10.89 22.96
CA LYS A 161 7.82 11.37 21.62
C LYS A 161 9.11 11.85 20.96
N TYR A 162 9.53 11.19 19.89
CA TYR A 162 10.76 11.50 19.18
C TYR A 162 10.47 12.26 17.87
N PRO A 163 11.31 13.24 17.50
CA PRO A 163 11.17 13.93 16.22
C PRO A 163 11.66 13.09 15.04
N ILE A 164 12.52 12.09 15.29
CA ILE A 164 13.08 11.15 14.31
C ILE A 164 12.81 9.72 14.77
N CYS A 165 12.91 8.75 13.86
CA CYS A 165 12.72 7.35 14.17
C CYS A 165 13.84 6.88 15.12
N PRO A 166 13.52 6.36 16.33
CA PRO A 166 14.55 5.88 17.25
C PRO A 166 15.12 4.52 16.84
N LEU A 167 14.42 3.78 15.97
CA LEU A 167 14.85 2.48 15.47
C LEU A 167 15.91 2.65 14.37
N LYS A 168 17.03 1.94 14.51
CA LYS A 168 18.10 1.85 13.51
C LYS A 168 18.01 0.52 12.77
N PHE A 169 18.12 0.58 11.44
CA PHE A 169 18.11 -0.62 10.61
C PHE A 169 19.47 -1.31 10.63
N GLU A 170 19.47 -2.60 10.90
CA GLU A 170 20.64 -3.46 11.04
C GLU A 170 20.68 -4.48 9.90
N SER A 171 21.88 -4.85 9.46
CA SER A 171 22.07 -5.99 8.55
C SER A 171 21.68 -7.29 9.24
N GLU A 172 21.15 -8.22 8.46
CA GLU A 172 20.63 -9.53 8.90
C GLU A 172 19.45 -9.47 9.87
N GLN A 173 18.81 -8.30 9.99
CA GLN A 173 17.65 -8.10 10.85
C GLN A 173 16.36 -7.96 10.03
N TRP A 174 15.32 -8.65 10.48
CA TRP A 174 13.98 -8.54 9.92
C TRP A 174 13.17 -7.45 10.63
N TYR A 175 12.37 -6.75 9.82
CA TYR A 175 11.42 -5.75 10.27
C TYR A 175 10.06 -6.01 9.66
N PHE A 176 9.00 -5.69 10.39
CA PHE A 176 7.63 -5.74 9.90
C PHE A 176 7.03 -4.34 9.94
N PHE A 177 6.55 -3.87 8.81
CA PHE A 177 5.89 -2.58 8.66
C PHE A 177 4.38 -2.80 8.56
N SER A 178 3.64 -2.13 9.42
CA SER A 178 2.20 -1.98 9.32
C SER A 178 1.87 -0.57 8.87
N ILE A 179 1.13 -0.45 7.79
CA ILE A 179 0.60 0.83 7.30
C ILE A 179 -0.91 0.80 7.53
N GLY A 180 -1.52 1.90 7.95
CA GLY A 180 -2.96 1.90 8.23
C GLY A 180 -3.87 1.93 6.99
N ASP A 181 -3.41 1.40 5.84
CA ASP A 181 -4.26 1.09 4.68
C ASP A 181 -4.73 -0.36 4.79
N ARG A 182 -6.06 -0.55 4.89
CA ARG A 182 -6.69 -1.86 5.10
C ARG A 182 -6.38 -2.88 4.01
N ARG A 183 -5.95 -2.45 2.82
CA ARG A 183 -5.59 -3.35 1.71
C ARG A 183 -4.24 -4.04 1.94
N VAL A 184 -3.42 -3.54 2.84
CA VAL A 184 -2.07 -4.04 3.12
C VAL A 184 -2.05 -4.63 4.51
N THR A 185 -1.77 -5.93 4.62
CA THR A 185 -1.60 -6.58 5.92
C THR A 185 -0.31 -6.12 6.57
N GLY A 186 0.74 -5.95 5.77
CA GLY A 186 2.01 -5.41 6.18
C GLY A 186 3.09 -5.69 5.15
N ILE A 187 4.30 -5.26 5.47
CA ILE A 187 5.47 -5.40 4.58
C ILE A 187 6.62 -5.90 5.42
N PHE A 188 7.20 -7.05 5.07
CA PHE A 188 8.47 -7.44 5.65
C PHE A 188 9.60 -6.72 4.94
N PHE A 189 10.56 -6.26 5.72
CA PHE A 189 11.77 -5.61 5.25
C PHE A 189 12.99 -6.28 5.88
N TYR A 190 13.99 -6.58 5.07
CA TYR A 190 15.21 -7.26 5.47
C TYR A 190 16.42 -6.68 4.74
N ILE A 191 17.49 -6.39 5.47
CA ILE A 191 18.76 -5.97 4.88
C ILE A 191 19.71 -7.18 4.96
N ASP A 192 20.20 -7.66 3.84
CA ASP A 192 21.10 -8.82 3.86
C ASP A 192 22.55 -8.47 4.27
N LYS A 193 23.40 -9.49 4.34
CA LYS A 193 24.84 -9.35 4.66
C LYS A 193 25.60 -8.41 3.72
N LYS A 194 25.14 -8.26 2.48
CA LYS A 194 25.74 -7.38 1.47
C LYS A 194 25.15 -5.96 1.51
N GLY A 195 24.20 -5.71 2.41
CA GLY A 195 23.48 -4.44 2.49
C GLY A 195 22.38 -4.29 1.43
N ILE A 196 21.97 -5.37 0.78
CA ILE A 196 20.87 -5.35 -0.19
C ILE A 196 19.55 -5.38 0.58
N GLU A 197 18.66 -4.47 0.23
CA GLU A 197 17.34 -4.30 0.83
C GLU A 197 16.33 -5.22 0.11
N HIS A 198 15.61 -6.03 0.88
CA HIS A 198 14.58 -6.94 0.41
C HIS A 198 13.24 -6.55 1.04
N GLN A 199 12.19 -6.47 0.23
CA GLN A 199 10.83 -6.19 0.70
C GLN A 199 9.85 -7.27 0.25
N TYR A 200 8.96 -7.69 1.14
CA TYR A 200 7.91 -8.67 0.87
C TYR A 200 6.56 -8.07 1.25
N PHE A 201 5.75 -7.77 0.25
CA PHE A 201 4.49 -7.07 0.42
C PHE A 201 3.35 -8.08 0.64
N LEU A 202 2.63 -7.95 1.75
CA LEU A 202 1.48 -8.79 2.06
C LEU A 202 0.18 -8.04 1.81
N GLU A 203 -0.54 -8.48 0.79
CA GLU A 203 -1.90 -8.01 0.54
C GLU A 203 -2.87 -8.62 1.56
N SER A 204 -3.88 -7.84 1.95
CA SER A 204 -4.92 -8.30 2.90
C SER A 204 -6.03 -9.13 2.27
N GLY A 205 -6.17 -9.07 0.95
CA GLY A 205 -7.35 -9.59 0.23
C GLY A 205 -8.64 -8.80 0.48
N VAL A 206 -8.60 -7.68 1.23
CA VAL A 206 -9.76 -6.85 1.55
C VAL A 206 -10.00 -5.80 0.45
N SER A 207 -11.22 -5.73 -0.05
CA SER A 207 -11.65 -4.67 -0.99
C SER A 207 -11.71 -3.31 -0.28
N PRO A 208 -11.31 -2.19 -0.92
CA PRO A 208 -11.52 -0.86 -0.36
C PRO A 208 -13.03 -0.57 -0.38
N ILE A 209 -13.65 -0.63 0.80
CA ILE A 209 -15.04 -0.22 1.05
C ILE A 209 -14.99 0.96 2.01
#